data_AF-A0A536YJ79-F1
#
_entry.id   AF-A0A536YJ79-F1
#
_cell.length_a   1.000
_cell.length_b   1.000
_cell.length_c   1.000
_cell.angle_alpha   90.00
_cell.angle_beta   90.00
_cell.angle_gamma   90.00
#
_symmetry.space_group_name_H-M   'P 1'
#
loop_
_entity.id
_entity.type
_entity.pdbx_description
1 polymer ?
#
loop_
_entity_poly.entity_id
_entity_poly.type
_entity_poly.pdbx_seq_one_letter_code
_entity_poly.pdbx_strand_id
1 'polypeptide(L)'
;TLTVVVFLRQLLGRALGWTLSLIDALASSIGRRVGSVVMIAGVVLLMISLVAAVGALLMNLPQVTSEVARLWLIVGASWFFFLRGDPLTERLARSGSSLGSLVRYVWPLLCVVLVLIGVQLITRDMGPLLIAGYGAGAFVAASIAMWWHQRSGAYRAAFALAMALFVIWIFGITLALFELGALDDVTAGRLENLAAPLASANDQLALVTWFQQAAPAAGFGLGAVPWCGHAGGAGCAGVPAQIQSDYTLTALVGAFGWTAAWAVVIGCAIWLHRLIRHHGRVTRGEPRLVAASDRVVNDDQALLSWVGVTWVVLALCQLAVTVAGNLAVLPLTGVTFPFVSFGMTSLLVNMALLGLAINVNLPARTAHG
;
A
#
# COMPACT_ATOMS: atom_id res chain seq x y z
N THR A 1 5.89 2.68 21.35
CA THR A 1 5.37 1.76 20.32
C THR A 1 6.49 1.00 19.62
N LEU A 2 7.49 1.70 19.05
CA LEU A 2 8.66 1.09 18.38
C LEU A 2 9.34 -0.01 19.21
N THR A 3 9.62 0.24 20.51
CA THR A 3 10.28 -0.73 21.40
C THR A 3 9.46 -2.00 21.63
N VAL A 4 8.13 -1.88 21.73
CA VAL A 4 7.22 -3.02 21.96
C VAL A 4 7.14 -3.90 20.71
N VAL A 5 7.04 -3.28 19.53
CA VAL A 5 6.98 -3.98 18.24
C VAL A 5 8.27 -4.75 17.95
N VAL A 6 9.42 -4.21 18.37
CA VAL A 6 10.73 -4.89 18.27
C VAL A 6 10.76 -6.20 19.05
N PHE A 7 10.23 -6.24 20.28
CA PHE A 7 10.15 -7.48 21.06
C PHE A 7 9.11 -8.46 20.51
N LEU A 8 8.02 -7.95 19.93
CA LEU A 8 6.98 -8.76 19.31
C LEU A 8 7.39 -9.41 17.99
N ARG A 9 8.49 -8.97 17.37
CA ARG A 9 8.95 -9.48 16.07
C ARG A 9 9.13 -11.00 16.05
N GLN A 10 9.88 -11.56 17.00
CA GLN A 10 10.15 -13.00 17.06
C GLN A 10 8.88 -13.80 17.39
N LEU A 11 7.99 -13.22 18.20
CA LEU A 11 6.69 -13.81 18.51
C LEU A 11 5.77 -13.82 17.29
N LEU A 12 5.71 -12.71 16.54
CA LEU A 12 4.92 -12.57 15.32
C LEU A 12 5.40 -13.51 14.23
N GLY A 13 6.72 -13.57 13.96
CA GLY A 13 7.30 -14.49 12.97
C GLY A 13 6.97 -15.95 13.29
N ARG A 14 7.20 -16.37 14.55
CA ARG A 14 6.88 -17.73 15.01
C ARG A 14 5.39 -18.04 15.00
N ALA A 15 4.55 -17.11 15.43
CA ALA A 15 3.09 -17.28 15.45
C ALA A 15 2.55 -17.42 14.02
N LEU A 16 3.04 -16.60 13.08
CA LEU A 16 2.69 -16.71 11.66
C LEU A 16 3.14 -18.07 11.11
N GLY A 17 4.40 -18.45 11.29
CA GLY A 17 4.91 -19.74 10.83
C GLY A 17 4.11 -20.94 11.37
N TRP A 18 3.72 -20.87 12.65
CA TRP A 18 2.92 -21.92 13.29
C TRP A 18 1.49 -21.99 12.75
N THR A 19 0.78 -20.86 12.65
CA THR A 19 -0.60 -20.84 12.13
C THR A 19 -0.66 -21.32 10.70
N LEU A 20 0.33 -20.95 9.88
CA LEU A 20 0.43 -21.38 8.49
C LEU A 20 0.65 -22.88 8.35
N SER A 21 1.48 -23.48 9.21
CA SER A 21 1.68 -24.94 9.23
C SER A 21 0.40 -25.71 9.62
N LEU A 22 -0.38 -25.13 10.53
CA LEU A 22 -1.67 -25.66 10.97
C LEU A 22 -2.72 -25.58 9.86
N ILE A 23 -2.80 -24.46 9.16
CA ILE A 23 -3.74 -24.26 8.05
C ILE A 23 -3.44 -25.23 6.91
N ASP A 24 -2.17 -25.45 6.57
CA ASP A 24 -1.78 -26.39 5.51
C ASP A 24 -2.08 -27.86 5.88
N ALA A 25 -1.80 -28.25 7.14
CA ALA A 25 -2.16 -29.56 7.65
C ALA A 25 -3.68 -29.78 7.64
N LEU A 26 -4.47 -28.76 7.98
CA LEU A 26 -5.93 -28.82 7.95
C LEU A 26 -6.45 -28.91 6.51
N ALA A 27 -5.95 -28.06 5.61
CA ALA A 27 -6.35 -28.01 4.21
C ALA A 27 -6.04 -29.32 3.46
N SER A 28 -4.86 -29.91 3.71
CA SER A 28 -4.47 -31.20 3.13
C SER A 28 -5.25 -32.39 3.69
N SER A 29 -5.69 -32.32 4.94
CA SER A 29 -6.57 -33.33 5.55
C SER A 29 -7.98 -33.29 4.96
N ILE A 30 -8.56 -32.10 4.82
CA ILE A 30 -9.91 -31.93 4.29
C ILE A 30 -9.94 -32.17 2.77
N GLY A 31 -8.92 -31.71 2.04
CA GLY A 31 -8.80 -31.90 0.59
C GLY A 31 -8.76 -33.37 0.16
N ARG A 32 -8.19 -34.25 1.00
CA ARG A 32 -8.20 -35.71 0.78
C ARG A 32 -9.58 -36.34 0.95
N ARG A 33 -10.50 -35.71 1.68
CA ARG A 33 -11.83 -36.27 2.00
C ARG A 33 -12.95 -35.78 1.11
N VAL A 34 -12.90 -34.53 0.65
CA VAL A 34 -14.07 -33.83 0.06
C VAL A 34 -13.91 -33.55 -1.44
N GLY A 35 -12.70 -33.74 -1.99
CA GLY A 35 -12.40 -33.47 -3.40
C GLY A 35 -12.13 -31.98 -3.67
N SER A 36 -11.30 -31.71 -4.69
CA SER A 36 -10.75 -30.36 -4.95
C SER A 36 -11.81 -29.31 -5.31
N VAL A 37 -12.86 -29.69 -6.02
CA VAL A 37 -13.92 -28.76 -6.49
C VAL A 37 -14.75 -28.23 -5.32
N VAL A 38 -15.18 -29.13 -4.43
CA VAL A 38 -15.98 -28.75 -3.25
C VAL A 38 -15.16 -27.93 -2.26
N MET A 39 -13.86 -28.23 -2.13
CA MET A 39 -12.94 -27.40 -1.36
C MET A 39 -12.82 -25.98 -1.91
N ILE A 40 -12.67 -25.83 -3.23
CA ILE A 40 -12.60 -24.51 -3.88
C ILE A 40 -13.91 -23.74 -3.64
N ALA A 41 -15.05 -24.37 -3.87
CA ALA A 41 -16.35 -23.75 -3.64
C ALA A 41 -16.55 -23.33 -2.17
N GLY A 42 -16.16 -24.19 -1.23
CA GLY A 42 -16.24 -23.91 0.20
C GLY A 42 -15.34 -22.74 0.63
N VAL A 43 -14.10 -22.67 0.10
CA VAL A 43 -13.20 -21.54 0.35
C VAL A 43 -13.77 -20.25 -0.21
N VAL A 44 -14.29 -20.26 -1.44
CA VAL A 44 -14.92 -19.08 -2.05
C VAL A 44 -16.12 -18.61 -1.21
N LEU A 45 -16.98 -19.52 -0.78
CA LEU A 45 -18.15 -19.20 0.05
C LEU A 45 -17.76 -18.65 1.43
N LEU A 46 -16.74 -19.25 2.06
CA LEU A 46 -16.17 -18.75 3.31
C LEU A 46 -15.62 -17.34 3.15
N MET A 47 -14.89 -17.09 2.06
CA MET A 47 -14.31 -15.78 1.76
C MET A 47 -15.39 -14.72 1.53
N ILE A 48 -16.42 -15.04 0.75
CA ILE A 48 -17.57 -14.13 0.53
C ILE A 48 -18.27 -13.84 1.86
N SER A 49 -18.51 -14.86 2.67
CA SER A 49 -19.14 -14.72 3.99
C SER A 49 -18.29 -13.84 4.92
N LEU A 50 -16.97 -14.03 4.94
CA LEU A 50 -16.05 -13.24 5.76
C LEU A 50 -16.01 -11.78 5.30
N VAL A 51 -15.93 -11.54 3.98
CA VAL A 51 -15.98 -10.19 3.40
C VAL A 51 -17.28 -9.49 3.77
N ALA A 52 -18.42 -10.18 3.63
CA ALA A 52 -19.71 -9.64 4.01
C ALA A 52 -19.81 -9.35 5.51
N ALA A 53 -19.36 -10.26 6.37
CA ALA A 53 -19.40 -10.11 7.82
C ALA A 53 -18.50 -8.97 8.31
N VAL A 54 -17.26 -8.91 7.82
CA VAL A 54 -16.30 -7.83 8.16
C VAL A 54 -16.78 -6.50 7.62
N GLY A 55 -17.25 -6.46 6.37
CA GLY A 55 -17.84 -5.27 5.76
C GLY A 55 -19.01 -4.76 6.58
N ALA A 56 -19.97 -5.62 6.95
CA ALA A 56 -21.13 -5.28 7.76
C ALA A 56 -20.75 -4.78 9.17
N LEU A 57 -19.81 -5.44 9.84
CA LEU A 57 -19.39 -5.07 11.20
C LEU A 57 -18.69 -3.70 11.23
N LEU A 58 -18.00 -3.33 10.15
CA LEU A 58 -17.17 -2.13 10.09
C LEU A 58 -17.77 -1.00 9.26
N MET A 59 -19.02 -1.10 8.78
CA MET A 59 -19.66 -0.09 7.93
C MET A 59 -19.60 1.34 8.50
N ASN A 60 -19.56 1.49 9.82
CA ASN A 60 -19.57 2.78 10.51
C ASN A 60 -18.18 3.27 10.97
N LEU A 61 -17.09 2.57 10.62
CA LEU A 61 -15.72 2.89 11.07
C LEU A 61 -14.73 3.02 9.88
N PRO A 62 -14.92 4.00 8.98
CA PRO A 62 -14.16 4.14 7.73
C PRO A 62 -12.63 4.31 7.93
N GLN A 63 -12.21 4.89 9.06
CA GLN A 63 -10.77 4.99 9.37
C GLN A 63 -10.17 3.62 9.70
N VAL A 64 -10.91 2.76 10.40
CA VAL A 64 -10.41 1.44 10.80
C VAL A 64 -10.41 0.49 9.60
N THR A 65 -11.46 0.51 8.79
CA THR A 65 -11.55 -0.26 7.53
C THR A 65 -10.39 0.07 6.61
N SER A 66 -10.03 1.34 6.46
CA SER A 66 -8.90 1.81 5.65
C SER A 66 -7.55 1.24 6.10
N GLU A 67 -7.27 1.26 7.40
CA GLU A 67 -6.02 0.72 7.95
C GLU A 67 -5.98 -0.81 7.87
N VAL A 68 -7.09 -1.47 8.21
CA VAL A 68 -7.22 -2.94 8.12
C VAL A 68 -7.08 -3.41 6.68
N ALA A 69 -7.67 -2.71 5.72
CA ALA A 69 -7.56 -3.01 4.30
C ALA A 69 -6.10 -2.88 3.81
N ARG A 70 -5.39 -1.80 4.20
CA ARG A 70 -3.96 -1.66 3.89
C ARG A 70 -3.13 -2.78 4.50
N LEU A 71 -3.37 -3.11 5.77
CA LEU A 71 -2.66 -4.21 6.44
C LEU A 71 -2.95 -5.57 5.77
N TRP A 72 -4.20 -5.82 5.35
CA TRP A 72 -4.56 -7.02 4.59
C TRP A 72 -3.77 -7.13 3.29
N LEU A 73 -3.66 -6.04 2.53
CA LEU A 73 -2.88 -6.03 1.29
C LEU A 73 -1.38 -6.21 1.55
N ILE A 74 -0.83 -5.55 2.58
CA ILE A 74 0.58 -5.68 3.00
C ILE A 74 0.88 -7.14 3.35
N VAL A 75 0.13 -7.71 4.29
CA VAL A 75 0.36 -9.08 4.77
C VAL A 75 0.11 -10.09 3.66
N GLY A 76 -0.98 -9.95 2.90
CA GLY A 76 -1.34 -10.86 1.81
C GLY A 76 -0.33 -10.84 0.66
N ALA A 77 0.10 -9.65 0.21
CA ALA A 77 1.12 -9.53 -0.83
C ALA A 77 2.49 -10.01 -0.33
N SER A 78 2.83 -9.74 0.93
CA SER A 78 4.09 -10.20 1.52
C SER A 78 4.16 -11.71 1.60
N TRP A 79 3.07 -12.33 2.05
CA TRP A 79 2.91 -13.77 2.09
C TRP A 79 3.02 -14.38 0.68
N PHE A 80 2.34 -13.76 -0.29
CA PHE A 80 2.43 -14.18 -1.69
C PHE A 80 3.88 -14.19 -2.17
N PHE A 81 4.60 -13.08 -2.07
CA PHE A 81 5.98 -12.99 -2.57
C PHE A 81 6.96 -13.87 -1.78
N PHE A 82 6.77 -14.00 -0.47
CA PHE A 82 7.56 -14.90 0.37
C PHE A 82 7.48 -16.35 -0.12
N LEU A 83 6.27 -16.87 -0.35
CA LEU A 83 6.09 -18.24 -0.85
C LEU A 83 6.61 -18.46 -2.28
N ARG A 84 6.75 -17.39 -3.09
CA ARG A 84 7.23 -17.49 -4.49
C ARG A 84 8.76 -17.46 -4.59
N GLY A 85 9.46 -17.40 -3.46
CA GLY A 85 10.88 -17.72 -3.39
C GLY A 85 11.19 -19.22 -3.50
N ASP A 86 10.19 -20.11 -3.37
CA ASP A 86 10.43 -21.55 -3.31
C ASP A 86 10.63 -22.23 -4.67
N PRO A 87 11.49 -23.28 -4.77
CA PRO A 87 11.71 -24.04 -6.00
C PRO A 87 10.44 -24.68 -6.59
N LEU A 88 9.43 -24.94 -5.75
CA LEU A 88 8.13 -25.45 -6.18
C LEU A 88 7.38 -24.45 -7.08
N THR A 89 7.56 -23.15 -6.82
CA THR A 89 6.89 -22.11 -7.60
C THR A 89 7.54 -21.90 -8.95
N GLU A 90 8.86 -22.11 -9.06
CA GLU A 90 9.55 -22.17 -10.34
C GLU A 90 9.02 -23.30 -11.23
N ARG A 91 8.75 -24.48 -10.64
CA ARG A 91 8.10 -25.61 -11.34
C ARG A 91 6.68 -25.26 -11.76
N LEU A 92 5.90 -24.62 -10.89
CA LEU A 92 4.54 -24.18 -11.21
C LEU A 92 4.54 -23.20 -12.39
N ALA A 93 5.43 -22.21 -12.35
CA ALA A 93 5.61 -21.23 -13.41
C ALA A 93 6.02 -21.87 -14.73
N ARG A 94 6.82 -22.95 -14.74
CA ARG A 94 7.22 -23.63 -15.98
C ARG A 94 6.22 -24.68 -16.47
N SER A 95 5.31 -25.15 -15.62
CA SER A 95 4.37 -26.23 -15.96
C SER A 95 3.27 -25.82 -16.95
N GLY A 96 2.86 -26.73 -17.83
CA GLY A 96 1.64 -26.60 -18.65
C GLY A 96 1.63 -25.43 -19.65
N SER A 97 0.43 -25.05 -20.10
CA SER A 97 0.23 -23.92 -21.03
C SER A 97 0.61 -22.58 -20.38
N SER A 98 1.05 -21.62 -21.19
CA SER A 98 1.49 -20.30 -20.72
C SER A 98 0.39 -19.57 -19.94
N LEU A 99 -0.84 -19.54 -20.47
CA LEU A 99 -1.97 -18.86 -19.81
C LEU A 99 -2.41 -19.57 -18.52
N GLY A 100 -2.56 -20.90 -18.55
CA GLY A 100 -3.04 -21.66 -17.39
C GLY A 100 -2.09 -21.59 -16.19
N SER A 101 -0.79 -21.61 -16.46
CA SER A 101 0.23 -21.44 -15.42
C SER A 101 0.33 -20.01 -14.90
N LEU A 102 0.15 -18.99 -15.74
CA LEU A 102 0.07 -17.59 -15.28
C LEU A 102 -1.09 -17.39 -14.30
N VAL A 103 -2.29 -17.87 -14.66
CA VAL A 103 -3.47 -17.75 -13.81
C VAL A 103 -3.23 -18.43 -12.47
N ARG A 104 -2.76 -19.69 -12.47
CA ARG A 104 -2.44 -20.40 -11.21
C ARG A 104 -1.38 -19.68 -10.37
N TYR A 105 -0.41 -19.05 -11.03
CA TYR A 105 0.66 -18.32 -10.36
C TYR A 105 0.13 -17.07 -9.65
N VAL A 106 -0.68 -16.27 -10.34
CA VAL A 106 -1.13 -14.93 -9.88
C VAL A 106 -2.44 -15.00 -9.06
N TRP A 107 -3.22 -16.07 -9.19
CA TRP A 107 -4.54 -16.23 -8.55
C TRP A 107 -4.58 -15.91 -7.05
N PRO A 108 -3.63 -16.36 -6.21
CA PRO A 108 -3.71 -16.07 -4.78
C PRO A 108 -3.58 -14.57 -4.46
N LEU A 109 -2.77 -13.83 -5.24
CA LEU A 109 -2.68 -12.38 -5.08
C LEU A 109 -3.96 -11.70 -5.57
N LEU A 110 -4.55 -12.14 -6.69
CA LEU A 110 -5.84 -11.61 -7.15
C LEU A 110 -6.93 -11.83 -6.11
N CYS A 111 -6.95 -12.97 -5.44
CA CYS A 111 -7.87 -13.22 -4.33
C CYS A 111 -7.72 -12.17 -3.21
N VAL A 112 -6.48 -11.88 -2.78
CA VAL A 112 -6.21 -10.84 -1.77
C VAL A 112 -6.76 -9.48 -2.21
N VAL A 113 -6.53 -9.11 -3.47
CA VAL A 113 -6.97 -7.83 -4.05
C VAL A 113 -8.49 -7.76 -4.19
N LEU A 114 -9.14 -8.82 -4.68
CA LEU A 114 -10.59 -8.86 -4.87
C LEU A 114 -11.36 -8.77 -3.55
N VAL A 115 -10.87 -9.44 -2.50
CA VAL A 115 -11.45 -9.37 -1.16
C VAL A 115 -11.40 -7.95 -0.64
N LEU A 116 -10.24 -7.29 -0.79
CA LEU A 116 -10.06 -5.91 -0.39
C LEU A 116 -11.01 -4.96 -1.14
N ILE A 117 -11.09 -5.07 -2.46
CA ILE A 117 -12.02 -4.29 -3.28
C ILE A 117 -13.46 -4.53 -2.80
N GLY A 118 -13.85 -5.78 -2.58
CA GLY A 118 -15.18 -6.13 -2.08
C GLY A 118 -15.52 -5.47 -0.74
N VAL A 119 -14.63 -5.53 0.25
CA VAL A 119 -14.84 -4.89 1.55
C VAL A 119 -14.97 -3.37 1.41
N GLN A 120 -14.09 -2.73 0.63
CA GLN A 120 -14.08 -1.26 0.50
C GLN A 120 -15.27 -0.72 -0.30
N LEU A 121 -15.78 -1.48 -1.26
CA LEU A 121 -17.04 -1.16 -1.95
C LEU A 121 -18.23 -1.23 -0.98
N ILE A 122 -18.25 -2.23 -0.08
CA ILE A 122 -19.31 -2.36 0.95
C ILE A 122 -19.24 -1.19 1.94
N THR A 123 -18.05 -0.77 2.37
CA THR A 123 -17.87 0.32 3.35
C THR A 123 -17.89 1.72 2.73
N ARG A 124 -18.01 1.83 1.40
CA ARG A 124 -17.98 3.09 0.63
C ARG A 124 -16.72 3.96 0.86
N ASP A 125 -15.59 3.33 1.17
CA ASP A 125 -14.30 4.02 1.39
C ASP A 125 -13.49 4.20 0.10
N MET A 126 -13.87 5.19 -0.71
CA MET A 126 -13.29 5.38 -2.05
C MET A 126 -11.83 5.88 -2.06
N GLY A 127 -11.43 6.70 -1.08
CA GLY A 127 -10.05 7.21 -0.98
C GLY A 127 -9.00 6.11 -0.73
N PRO A 128 -9.16 5.31 0.34
CA PRO A 128 -8.33 4.13 0.59
C PRO A 128 -8.40 3.07 -0.51
N LEU A 129 -9.57 2.91 -1.16
CA LEU A 129 -9.73 2.05 -2.32
C LEU A 129 -8.85 2.46 -3.48
N LEU A 130 -8.74 3.77 -3.76
CA LEU A 130 -7.87 4.25 -4.81
C LEU A 130 -6.39 3.92 -4.55
N ILE A 131 -5.92 4.11 -3.32
CA ILE A 131 -4.53 3.80 -2.95
C ILE A 131 -4.26 2.30 -3.01
N ALA A 132 -5.17 1.51 -2.45
CA ALA A 132 -5.03 0.07 -2.45
C ALA A 132 -5.15 -0.50 -3.88
N GLY A 133 -5.97 0.11 -4.74
CA GLY A 133 -6.09 -0.21 -6.17
C GLY A 133 -4.83 0.11 -6.96
N TYR A 134 -4.23 1.29 -6.77
CA TYR A 134 -2.93 1.62 -7.37
C TYR A 134 -1.82 0.68 -6.86
N GLY A 135 -1.75 0.47 -5.54
CA GLY A 135 -0.77 -0.42 -4.92
C GLY A 135 -0.90 -1.89 -5.34
N ALA A 136 -2.12 -2.40 -5.43
CA ALA A 136 -2.42 -3.74 -5.92
C ALA A 136 -1.90 -3.93 -7.36
N GLY A 137 -2.02 -2.90 -8.20
CA GLY A 137 -1.44 -2.88 -9.54
C GLY A 137 0.06 -3.13 -9.55
N ALA A 138 0.80 -2.49 -8.64
CA ALA A 138 2.24 -2.71 -8.50
C ALA A 138 2.56 -4.17 -8.15
N PHE A 139 1.80 -4.77 -7.22
CA PHE A 139 2.00 -6.16 -6.83
C PHE A 139 1.62 -7.15 -7.93
N VAL A 140 0.52 -6.91 -8.65
CA VAL A 140 0.09 -7.77 -9.77
C VAL A 140 1.10 -7.67 -10.91
N ALA A 141 1.53 -6.47 -11.29
CA ALA A 141 2.56 -6.25 -12.31
C ALA A 141 3.88 -6.94 -11.94
N ALA A 142 4.34 -6.79 -10.69
CA ALA A 142 5.53 -7.47 -10.19
C ALA A 142 5.38 -9.00 -10.20
N SER A 143 4.20 -9.53 -9.91
CA SER A 143 3.91 -10.96 -9.93
C SER A 143 3.97 -11.55 -11.34
N ILE A 144 3.37 -10.86 -12.32
CA ILE A 144 3.41 -11.27 -13.73
C ILE A 144 4.84 -11.20 -14.26
N ALA A 145 5.58 -10.14 -13.90
CA ALA A 145 6.98 -10.01 -14.27
C ALA A 145 7.86 -11.10 -13.65
N MET A 146 7.63 -11.46 -12.39
CA MET A 146 8.33 -12.56 -11.72
C MET A 146 8.06 -13.90 -12.40
N TRP A 147 6.81 -14.18 -12.75
CA TRP A 147 6.44 -15.36 -13.54
C TRP A 147 7.17 -15.40 -14.89
N TRP A 148 7.24 -14.26 -15.61
CA TRP A 148 7.95 -14.16 -16.87
C TRP A 148 9.46 -14.37 -16.69
N HIS A 149 10.04 -13.81 -15.62
CA HIS A 149 11.45 -13.98 -15.29
C HIS A 149 11.80 -15.45 -15.03
N GLN A 150 10.98 -16.17 -14.26
CA GLN A 150 11.21 -17.59 -13.96
C GLN A 150 11.18 -18.48 -15.21
N ARG A 151 10.41 -18.10 -16.24
CA ARG A 151 10.37 -18.80 -17.53
C ARG A 151 11.52 -18.41 -18.47
N SER A 152 11.79 -17.12 -18.62
CA SER A 152 12.70 -16.60 -19.64
C SER A 152 14.15 -16.43 -19.16
N GLY A 153 14.38 -16.31 -17.85
CA GLY A 153 15.66 -15.93 -17.26
C GLY A 153 16.06 -14.47 -17.53
N ALA A 154 15.26 -13.70 -18.27
CA ALA A 154 15.62 -12.36 -18.74
C ALA A 154 15.19 -11.28 -17.75
N TYR A 155 16.05 -10.97 -16.76
CA TYR A 155 15.77 -9.97 -15.73
C TYR A 155 15.37 -8.59 -16.28
N ARG A 156 16.09 -8.07 -17.28
CA ARG A 156 15.81 -6.75 -17.87
C ARG A 156 14.44 -6.69 -18.53
N ALA A 157 14.06 -7.76 -19.24
CA ALA A 157 12.76 -7.84 -19.89
C ALA A 157 11.63 -7.94 -18.87
N ALA A 158 11.81 -8.73 -17.81
CA ALA A 158 10.85 -8.82 -16.71
C ALA A 158 10.66 -7.47 -16.00
N PHE A 159 11.74 -6.73 -15.75
CA PHE A 159 11.64 -5.38 -15.16
C PHE A 159 10.89 -4.40 -16.08
N ALA A 160 11.19 -4.39 -17.38
CA ALA A 160 10.48 -3.56 -18.34
C ALA A 160 8.98 -3.93 -18.42
N LEU A 161 8.67 -5.23 -18.38
CA LEU A 161 7.29 -5.72 -18.33
C LEU A 161 6.56 -5.24 -17.07
N ALA A 162 7.19 -5.34 -15.89
CA ALA A 162 6.62 -4.85 -14.64
C ALA A 162 6.27 -3.36 -14.74
N MET A 163 7.21 -2.54 -15.26
CA MET A 163 7.00 -1.11 -15.42
C MET A 163 5.87 -0.79 -16.39
N ALA A 164 5.86 -1.44 -17.56
CA ALA A 164 4.82 -1.24 -18.57
C ALA A 164 3.43 -1.62 -18.02
N LEU A 165 3.31 -2.80 -17.40
CA LEU A 165 2.04 -3.25 -16.81
C LEU A 165 1.58 -2.32 -15.68
N PHE A 166 2.50 -1.82 -14.86
CA PHE A 166 2.14 -0.89 -13.78
C PHE A 166 1.69 0.47 -14.30
N VAL A 167 2.36 1.01 -15.33
CA VAL A 167 1.93 2.27 -15.99
C VAL A 167 0.55 2.10 -16.64
N ILE A 168 0.34 1.00 -17.38
CA ILE A 168 -0.96 0.67 -17.98
C ILE A 168 -2.04 0.55 -16.89
N TRP A 169 -1.72 -0.08 -15.76
CA TRP A 169 -2.64 -0.21 -14.64
C TRP A 169 -3.01 1.13 -14.02
N ILE A 170 -2.02 2.00 -13.76
CA ILE A 170 -2.28 3.36 -13.25
C ILE A 170 -3.22 4.08 -14.21
N PHE A 171 -2.89 4.10 -15.51
CA PHE A 171 -3.73 4.75 -16.50
C PHE A 171 -5.15 4.17 -16.54
N GLY A 172 -5.27 2.85 -16.49
CA GLY A 172 -6.57 2.16 -16.47
C GLY A 172 -7.41 2.50 -15.24
N ILE A 173 -6.82 2.52 -14.05
CA ILE A 173 -7.52 2.91 -12.81
C ILE A 173 -7.89 4.39 -12.83
N THR A 174 -7.00 5.27 -13.31
CA THR A 174 -7.28 6.70 -13.43
C THR A 174 -8.41 6.94 -14.43
N LEU A 175 -8.40 6.27 -15.58
CA LEU A 175 -9.47 6.36 -16.57
C LEU A 175 -10.80 5.82 -16.01
N ALA A 176 -10.77 4.67 -15.34
CA ALA A 176 -11.95 4.13 -14.67
C ALA A 176 -12.50 5.08 -13.59
N LEU A 177 -11.63 5.78 -12.85
CA LEU A 177 -12.04 6.79 -11.89
C LEU A 177 -12.79 7.96 -12.57
N PHE A 178 -12.31 8.44 -13.71
CA PHE A 178 -12.96 9.54 -14.44
C PHE A 178 -14.27 9.12 -15.10
N GLU A 179 -14.34 7.91 -15.65
CA GLU A 179 -15.53 7.40 -16.36
C GLU A 179 -16.62 6.89 -15.40
N LEU A 180 -16.22 6.17 -14.34
CA LEU A 180 -17.15 5.50 -13.42
C LEU A 180 -17.34 6.27 -12.11
N GLY A 181 -16.50 7.27 -11.82
CA GLY A 181 -16.58 8.04 -10.58
C GLY A 181 -17.87 8.85 -10.43
N ALA A 182 -18.58 9.11 -11.53
CA ALA A 182 -19.90 9.73 -11.51
C ALA A 182 -21.00 8.83 -10.91
N LEU A 183 -20.75 7.53 -10.72
CA LEU A 183 -21.72 6.58 -10.16
C LEU A 183 -21.88 6.68 -8.64
N ASP A 184 -20.95 7.32 -7.95
CA ASP A 184 -20.97 7.51 -6.50
C ASP A 184 -21.01 9.01 -6.18
N ASP A 185 -22.01 9.46 -5.42
CA ASP A 185 -22.25 10.89 -5.17
C ASP A 185 -21.04 11.62 -4.56
N VAL A 186 -20.30 10.94 -3.67
CA VAL A 186 -19.11 11.51 -3.01
C VAL A 186 -17.97 11.67 -4.01
N THR A 187 -17.76 10.66 -4.85
CA THR A 187 -16.71 10.67 -5.88
C THR A 187 -17.05 11.67 -6.98
N ALA A 188 -18.32 11.74 -7.40
CA ALA A 188 -18.84 12.70 -8.36
C ALA A 188 -18.61 14.14 -7.90
N GLY A 189 -18.95 14.47 -6.64
CA GLY A 189 -18.72 15.81 -6.09
C GLY A 189 -17.23 16.19 -6.01
N ARG A 190 -16.34 15.22 -5.80
CA ARG A 190 -14.88 15.45 -5.82
C ARG A 190 -14.34 15.65 -7.24
N LEU A 191 -14.91 14.96 -8.23
CA LEU A 191 -14.58 15.15 -9.64
C LEU A 191 -15.11 16.48 -10.18
N GLU A 192 -16.31 16.89 -9.75
CA GLU A 192 -16.85 18.21 -10.06
C GLU A 192 -15.98 19.33 -9.47
N ASN A 193 -15.55 19.19 -8.21
CA ASN A 193 -14.58 20.10 -7.60
C ASN A 193 -13.25 20.14 -8.36
N LEU A 194 -12.80 19.02 -8.90
CA LEU A 194 -11.60 18.97 -9.75
C LEU A 194 -11.80 19.72 -11.07
N ALA A 195 -12.95 19.54 -11.72
CA ALA A 195 -13.23 20.13 -13.03
C ALA A 195 -13.58 21.63 -12.96
N ALA A 196 -14.35 22.03 -11.94
CA ALA A 196 -14.85 23.38 -11.75
C ALA A 196 -14.75 23.81 -10.27
N PRO A 197 -13.53 24.00 -9.74
CA PRO A 197 -13.28 24.23 -8.31
C PRO A 197 -13.98 25.46 -7.73
N LEU A 198 -14.29 26.46 -8.56
CA LEU A 198 -14.96 27.70 -8.16
C LEU A 198 -16.49 27.66 -8.29
N ALA A 199 -17.03 26.70 -9.04
CA ALA A 199 -18.48 26.53 -9.26
C ALA A 199 -19.05 25.34 -8.47
N SER A 200 -18.19 24.43 -8.03
CA SER A 200 -18.52 23.27 -7.22
C SER A 200 -19.06 23.67 -5.84
N ALA A 201 -20.00 22.87 -5.32
CA ALA A 201 -20.49 23.01 -3.95
C ALA A 201 -19.40 22.77 -2.88
N ASN A 202 -18.32 22.06 -3.26
CA ASN A 202 -17.11 21.90 -2.46
C ASN A 202 -16.00 22.80 -3.03
N ASP A 203 -15.51 23.77 -2.26
CA ASP A 203 -14.50 24.75 -2.67
C ASP A 203 -13.08 24.38 -2.22
N GLN A 204 -12.87 23.19 -1.64
CA GLN A 204 -11.58 22.79 -1.05
C GLN A 204 -10.41 22.88 -2.02
N LEU A 205 -10.61 22.51 -3.29
CA LEU A 205 -9.54 22.59 -4.29
C LEU A 205 -9.26 24.02 -4.72
N ALA A 206 -10.29 24.88 -4.79
CA ALA A 206 -10.11 26.32 -5.00
C ALA A 206 -9.28 26.95 -3.86
N LEU A 207 -9.60 26.62 -2.61
CA LEU A 207 -8.85 27.09 -1.44
C LEU A 207 -7.38 26.65 -1.49
N VAL A 208 -7.13 25.37 -1.82
CA VAL A 208 -5.77 24.83 -1.95
C VAL A 208 -4.99 25.54 -3.06
N THR A 209 -5.59 25.67 -4.24
CA THR A 209 -4.94 26.27 -5.41
C THR A 209 -4.66 27.76 -5.21
N TRP A 210 -5.63 28.53 -4.69
CA TRP A 210 -5.42 29.94 -4.37
C TRP A 210 -4.34 30.15 -3.31
N PHE A 211 -4.34 29.35 -2.25
CA PHE A 211 -3.32 29.46 -1.22
C PHE A 211 -1.91 29.16 -1.75
N GLN A 212 -1.76 28.11 -2.57
CA GLN A 212 -0.48 27.80 -3.22
C GLN A 212 -0.02 28.89 -4.20
N GLN A 213 -0.95 29.54 -4.91
CA GLN A 213 -0.65 30.66 -5.81
C GLN A 213 -0.28 31.94 -5.05
N ALA A 214 -0.89 32.17 -3.89
CA ALA A 214 -0.58 33.31 -3.04
C ALA A 214 0.77 33.14 -2.30
N ALA A 215 1.25 31.90 -2.14
CA ALA A 215 2.49 31.62 -1.43
C ALA A 215 3.72 32.18 -2.17
N PRO A 216 4.58 32.97 -1.50
CA PRO A 216 5.86 33.38 -2.05
C PRO A 216 6.75 32.18 -2.41
N ALA A 217 7.77 32.40 -3.25
CA ALA A 217 8.70 31.33 -3.65
C ALA A 217 9.42 30.66 -2.46
N ALA A 218 9.68 31.41 -1.39
CA ALA A 218 10.27 30.92 -0.14
C ALA A 218 9.22 30.55 0.94
N GLY A 219 7.92 30.61 0.60
CA GLY A 219 6.81 30.53 1.55
C GLY A 219 6.62 31.82 2.34
N PHE A 220 5.57 31.85 3.14
CA PHE A 220 5.28 32.93 4.08
C PHE A 220 6.21 32.93 5.30
N GLY A 221 6.81 31.77 5.63
CA GLY A 221 7.58 31.56 6.85
C GLY A 221 6.74 31.10 8.03
N LEU A 222 7.37 30.38 8.97
CA LEU A 222 6.70 29.90 10.18
C LEU A 222 6.17 31.07 11.01
N GLY A 223 4.90 31.00 11.43
CA GLY A 223 4.23 32.05 12.20
C GLY A 223 3.66 33.21 11.37
N ALA A 224 4.04 33.33 10.09
CA ALA A 224 3.53 34.35 9.17
C ALA A 224 2.55 33.79 8.12
N VAL A 225 2.28 32.48 8.16
CA VAL A 225 1.24 31.84 7.34
C VAL A 225 -0.14 32.43 7.69
N PRO A 226 -0.94 32.88 6.71
CA PRO A 226 -2.25 33.48 6.97
C PRO A 226 -3.30 32.40 7.31
N TRP A 227 -3.39 32.00 8.59
CA TRP A 227 -4.29 30.94 9.12
C TRP A 227 -5.79 31.26 9.13
N CYS A 228 -6.26 32.15 8.26
CA CYS A 228 -7.67 32.53 8.17
C CYS A 228 -8.47 31.40 7.51
N GLY A 229 -9.23 30.60 8.25
CA GLY A 229 -9.86 29.37 7.75
C GLY A 229 -11.05 29.50 6.78
N HIS A 230 -11.22 30.61 6.04
CA HIS A 230 -12.39 30.85 5.16
C HIS A 230 -12.02 31.63 3.89
N ALA A 231 -12.68 31.32 2.75
CA ALA A 231 -12.70 32.20 1.58
C ALA A 231 -13.54 33.46 1.89
N GLY A 232 -12.98 34.65 1.70
CA GLY A 232 -13.80 35.86 1.57
C GLY A 232 -13.76 36.88 2.71
N GLY A 233 -12.65 37.03 3.43
CA GLY A 233 -12.37 38.25 4.20
C GLY A 233 -11.37 39.13 3.47
N ALA A 234 -11.67 40.41 3.26
CA ALA A 234 -10.78 41.37 2.59
C ALA A 234 -9.36 41.32 3.18
N GLY A 235 -8.42 40.72 2.44
CA GLY A 235 -6.99 40.67 2.77
C GLY A 235 -6.40 39.34 3.21
N CYS A 236 -7.16 38.22 3.23
CA CYS A 236 -6.62 36.95 3.71
C CYS A 236 -6.98 35.77 2.80
N ALA A 237 -5.97 35.27 2.05
CA ALA A 237 -6.07 34.02 1.30
C ALA A 237 -6.06 32.87 2.30
N GLY A 238 -7.24 32.37 2.62
CA GLY A 238 -7.44 31.48 3.74
C GLY A 238 -6.70 30.15 3.66
N VAL A 239 -6.27 29.63 4.81
CA VAL A 239 -5.72 28.28 4.94
C VAL A 239 -6.85 27.25 4.94
N PRO A 240 -6.78 26.17 4.12
CA PRO A 240 -7.75 25.09 4.16
C PRO A 240 -7.95 24.48 5.56
N ALA A 241 -9.20 24.28 5.99
CA ALA A 241 -9.57 23.82 7.34
C ALA A 241 -9.06 22.40 7.73
N GLN A 242 -8.42 21.67 6.81
CA GLN A 242 -7.82 20.34 7.04
C GLN A 242 -6.36 20.27 6.58
N ILE A 243 -5.65 21.41 6.57
CA ILE A 243 -4.27 21.50 6.07
C ILE A 243 -3.29 20.54 6.76
N GLN A 244 -3.56 20.23 8.03
CA GLN A 244 -2.78 19.28 8.83
C GLN A 244 -3.00 17.81 8.45
N SER A 245 -4.10 17.45 7.78
CA SER A 245 -4.39 16.07 7.36
C SER A 245 -4.04 15.86 5.88
N ASP A 246 -4.84 16.42 4.98
CA ASP A 246 -4.84 15.97 3.58
C ASP A 246 -4.10 16.95 2.66
N TYR A 247 -3.85 18.17 3.17
CA TYR A 247 -3.19 19.25 2.44
C TYR A 247 -1.80 19.56 2.99
N THR A 248 -1.10 18.56 3.52
CA THR A 248 0.23 18.75 4.09
C THR A 248 1.23 19.28 3.06
N LEU A 249 1.12 18.92 1.78
CA LEU A 249 1.94 19.52 0.72
C LEU A 249 1.67 21.03 0.62
N THR A 250 0.40 21.41 0.61
CA THR A 250 -0.03 22.82 0.62
C THR A 250 0.50 23.55 1.85
N ALA A 251 0.52 22.90 3.01
CA ALA A 251 1.12 23.42 4.24
C ALA A 251 2.62 23.71 4.06
N LEU A 252 3.36 22.77 3.48
CA LEU A 252 4.80 22.90 3.22
C LEU A 252 5.08 24.03 2.22
N VAL A 253 4.27 24.14 1.16
CA VAL A 253 4.37 25.24 0.18
C VAL A 253 4.11 26.58 0.85
N GLY A 254 3.06 26.69 1.67
CA GLY A 254 2.77 27.91 2.41
C GLY A 254 3.85 28.30 3.40
N ALA A 255 4.40 27.34 4.14
CA ALA A 255 5.38 27.62 5.19
C ALA A 255 6.80 27.85 4.66
N PHE A 256 7.23 27.07 3.66
CA PHE A 256 8.64 26.97 3.23
C PHE A 256 8.84 27.16 1.72
N GLY A 257 7.77 27.32 0.95
CA GLY A 257 7.82 27.47 -0.49
C GLY A 257 7.90 26.14 -1.25
N TRP A 258 7.80 26.25 -2.57
CA TRP A 258 7.72 25.11 -3.48
C TRP A 258 8.96 24.22 -3.47
N THR A 259 10.15 24.83 -3.41
CA THR A 259 11.43 24.11 -3.47
C THR A 259 11.61 23.22 -2.25
N ALA A 260 11.35 23.75 -1.05
CA ALA A 260 11.43 22.99 0.19
C ALA A 260 10.36 21.90 0.25
N ALA A 261 9.13 22.19 -0.18
CA ALA A 261 8.06 21.20 -0.25
C ALA A 261 8.44 19.99 -1.12
N TRP A 262 8.95 20.24 -2.34
CA TRP A 262 9.43 19.16 -3.21
C TRP A 262 10.66 18.43 -2.65
N ALA A 263 11.57 19.14 -1.99
CA ALA A 263 12.71 18.51 -1.32
C ALA A 263 12.26 17.52 -0.23
N VAL A 264 11.20 17.86 0.53
CA VAL A 264 10.59 16.95 1.53
C VAL A 264 9.94 15.74 0.85
N VAL A 265 9.15 15.95 -0.21
CA VAL A 265 8.48 14.87 -0.96
C VAL A 265 9.51 13.90 -1.55
N ILE A 266 10.49 14.42 -2.29
CA ILE A 266 11.55 13.63 -2.93
C ILE A 266 12.43 12.99 -1.86
N GLY A 267 12.78 13.71 -0.79
CA GLY A 267 13.54 13.18 0.33
C GLY A 267 12.84 12.00 1.01
N CYS A 268 11.52 12.10 1.23
CA CYS A 268 10.70 11.01 1.77
C CYS A 268 10.70 9.80 0.83
N ALA A 269 10.48 10.01 -0.48
CA ALA A 269 10.51 8.94 -1.47
C ALA A 269 11.88 8.24 -1.56
N ILE A 270 12.98 9.01 -1.56
CA ILE A 270 14.34 8.47 -1.56
C ILE A 270 14.62 7.71 -0.26
N TRP A 271 14.21 8.23 0.89
CA TRP A 271 14.40 7.58 2.18
C TRP A 271 13.66 6.22 2.25
N LEU A 272 12.39 6.19 1.86
CA LEU A 272 11.60 4.97 1.74
C LEU A 272 12.23 3.96 0.77
N HIS A 273 12.70 4.41 -0.40
CA HIS A 273 13.38 3.56 -1.36
C HIS A 273 14.71 3.00 -0.83
N ARG A 274 15.48 3.80 -0.09
CA ARG A 274 16.73 3.35 0.55
C ARG A 274 16.46 2.30 1.62
N LEU A 275 15.35 2.41 2.35
CA LEU A 275 14.93 1.44 3.36
C LEU A 275 14.76 0.04 2.72
N ILE A 276 14.00 -0.07 1.62
CA ILE A 276 13.78 -1.37 0.95
C ILE A 276 15.03 -1.90 0.23
N ARG A 277 15.87 -1.02 -0.32
CA ARG A 277 17.16 -1.40 -0.90
C ARG A 277 18.08 -2.07 0.12
N HIS A 278 17.99 -1.67 1.40
CA HIS A 278 18.73 -2.31 2.47
C HIS A 278 18.24 -3.75 2.72
N HIS A 279 16.93 -3.98 2.76
CA HIS A 279 16.36 -5.33 2.91
C HIS A 279 16.83 -6.31 1.83
N GLY A 280 16.84 -5.88 0.56
CA GLY A 280 17.31 -6.73 -0.55
C GLY A 280 18.81 -7.10 -0.50
N ARG A 281 19.61 -6.44 0.34
CA ARG A 281 21.01 -6.83 0.59
C ARG A 281 21.15 -7.85 1.71
N VAL A 282 20.19 -7.88 2.64
CA VAL A 282 20.26 -8.73 3.83
C VAL A 282 19.58 -10.08 3.61
N THR A 283 18.52 -10.12 2.80
CA THR A 283 17.83 -11.37 2.47
C THR A 283 17.56 -11.47 0.98
N ARG A 284 17.53 -12.71 0.48
CA ARG A 284 17.07 -13.04 -0.88
C ARG A 284 15.54 -13.05 -0.99
N GLY A 285 14.84 -12.96 0.14
CA GLY A 285 13.37 -12.98 0.20
C GLY A 285 12.75 -14.37 0.01
N GLU A 286 13.57 -15.43 0.05
CA GLU A 286 13.13 -16.82 -0.06
C GLU A 286 12.96 -17.46 1.34
N PRO A 287 12.03 -18.42 1.52
CA PRO A 287 11.91 -19.18 2.76
C PRO A 287 13.18 -20.00 2.97
N ARG A 288 13.87 -19.78 4.10
CA ARG A 288 15.11 -20.50 4.42
C ARG A 288 15.04 -21.10 5.80
N LEU A 289 15.55 -22.31 5.93
CA LEU A 289 15.76 -22.95 7.21
C LEU A 289 17.16 -22.58 7.72
N VAL A 290 17.23 -22.02 8.93
CA VAL A 290 18.47 -21.62 9.60
C VAL A 290 18.65 -22.50 10.83
N ALA A 291 19.86 -23.02 11.04
CA ALA A 291 20.20 -23.72 12.26
C ALA A 291 20.29 -22.71 13.43
N ALA A 292 19.33 -22.76 14.34
CA ALA A 292 19.49 -22.20 15.68
C ALA A 292 20.07 -23.29 16.59
N SER A 293 20.76 -22.90 17.67
CA SER A 293 21.70 -23.71 18.46
C SER A 293 21.33 -25.19 18.72
N ASP A 294 20.04 -25.54 18.81
CA ASP A 294 19.55 -26.94 18.92
C ASP A 294 18.38 -27.31 17.98
N ARG A 295 17.99 -26.44 17.04
CA ARG A 295 16.85 -26.68 16.15
C ARG A 295 16.94 -25.92 14.84
N VAL A 296 16.43 -26.53 13.78
CA VAL A 296 16.24 -25.86 12.50
C VAL A 296 14.99 -24.98 12.59
N VAL A 297 15.13 -23.66 12.38
CA VAL A 297 14.03 -22.67 12.47
C VAL A 297 13.89 -21.96 11.12
N ASN A 298 12.68 -21.55 10.76
CA ASN A 298 12.44 -20.75 9.55
C ASN A 298 13.01 -19.33 9.70
N ASP A 299 13.56 -18.78 8.63
CA ASP A 299 14.13 -17.43 8.61
C ASP A 299 13.01 -16.39 8.59
N ASP A 300 12.61 -15.95 9.79
CA ASP A 300 11.61 -14.90 9.98
C ASP A 300 12.00 -13.57 9.30
N GLN A 301 13.29 -13.36 8.96
CA GLN A 301 13.78 -12.13 8.32
C GLN A 301 13.22 -11.93 6.90
N ALA A 302 13.06 -13.01 6.13
CA ALA A 302 12.61 -12.93 4.74
C ALA A 302 11.16 -12.44 4.64
N LEU A 303 10.25 -13.01 5.44
CA LEU A 303 8.85 -12.59 5.48
C LEU A 303 8.71 -11.14 5.95
N LEU A 304 9.41 -10.75 7.01
CA LEU A 304 9.37 -9.38 7.53
C LEU A 304 9.94 -8.36 6.54
N SER A 305 10.94 -8.77 5.75
CA SER A 305 11.47 -7.92 4.68
C SER A 305 10.44 -7.70 3.57
N TRP A 306 9.64 -8.73 3.23
CA TRP A 306 8.51 -8.55 2.32
C TRP A 306 7.41 -7.64 2.89
N VAL A 307 7.12 -7.73 4.20
CA VAL A 307 6.22 -6.79 4.89
C VAL A 307 6.73 -5.36 4.76
N GLY A 308 8.02 -5.13 4.98
CA GLY A 308 8.65 -3.82 4.79
C GLY A 308 8.54 -3.32 3.34
N VAL A 309 8.83 -4.19 2.36
CA VAL A 309 8.78 -3.84 0.93
C VAL A 309 7.36 -3.47 0.48
N THR A 310 6.37 -4.29 0.81
CA THR A 310 4.97 -4.06 0.41
C THR A 310 4.39 -2.82 1.08
N TRP A 311 4.70 -2.61 2.36
CA TRP A 311 4.33 -1.38 3.05
C TRP A 311 4.94 -0.14 2.39
N VAL A 312 6.24 -0.16 2.07
CA VAL A 312 6.90 0.98 1.39
C VAL A 312 6.28 1.27 0.03
N VAL A 313 5.96 0.24 -0.76
CA VAL A 313 5.26 0.42 -2.05
C VAL A 313 3.93 1.14 -1.85
N LEU A 314 3.14 0.75 -0.85
CA LEU A 314 1.87 1.42 -0.54
C LEU A 314 2.08 2.84 0.00
N ALA A 315 3.08 3.06 0.84
CA ALA A 315 3.42 4.39 1.36
C ALA A 315 3.85 5.35 0.23
N LEU A 316 4.59 4.86 -0.77
CA LEU A 316 4.95 5.61 -1.97
C LEU A 316 3.73 5.90 -2.86
N CYS A 317 2.82 4.93 -3.02
CA CYS A 317 1.56 5.16 -3.75
C CYS A 317 0.70 6.21 -3.03
N GLN A 318 0.58 6.11 -1.70
CA GLN A 318 -0.12 7.09 -0.87
C GLN A 318 0.51 8.48 -1.02
N LEU A 319 1.83 8.61 -0.93
CA LEU A 319 2.55 9.86 -1.16
C LEU A 319 2.28 10.44 -2.57
N ALA A 320 2.28 9.60 -3.61
CA ALA A 320 2.01 10.06 -4.96
C ALA A 320 0.57 10.56 -5.15
N VAL A 321 -0.42 9.84 -4.59
CA VAL A 321 -1.83 10.22 -4.66
C VAL A 321 -2.10 11.51 -3.89
N THR A 322 -1.51 11.68 -2.69
CA THR A 322 -1.70 12.92 -1.92
C THR A 322 -1.09 14.14 -2.61
N VAL A 323 0.11 13.99 -3.19
CA VAL A 323 0.75 15.04 -3.99
C VAL A 323 -0.10 15.36 -5.22
N ALA A 324 -0.54 14.34 -5.99
CA ALA A 324 -1.38 14.54 -7.17
C ALA A 324 -2.71 15.23 -6.84
N GLY A 325 -3.32 14.91 -5.70
CA GLY A 325 -4.51 15.61 -5.21
C GLY A 325 -4.26 17.09 -4.91
N ASN A 326 -3.17 17.39 -4.20
CA ASN A 326 -2.79 18.78 -3.87
C ASN A 326 -2.39 19.61 -5.09
N LEU A 327 -2.00 18.95 -6.20
CA LEU A 327 -1.65 19.58 -7.48
C LEU A 327 -2.84 19.69 -8.44
N ALA A 328 -4.06 19.32 -8.02
CA ALA A 328 -5.25 19.26 -8.89
C ALA A 328 -5.09 18.34 -10.13
N VAL A 329 -4.31 17.25 -10.00
CA VAL A 329 -4.19 16.21 -11.04
C VAL A 329 -5.18 15.07 -10.80
N LEU A 330 -5.45 14.77 -9.53
CA LEU A 330 -6.44 13.80 -9.09
C LEU A 330 -7.44 14.48 -8.13
N PRO A 331 -8.66 13.94 -7.98
CA PRO A 331 -9.58 14.44 -6.98
C PRO A 331 -8.99 14.27 -5.58
N LEU A 332 -9.31 15.19 -4.66
CA LEU A 332 -8.85 15.13 -3.27
C LEU A 332 -9.42 13.87 -2.59
N THR A 333 -8.54 12.95 -2.19
CA THR A 333 -8.94 11.62 -1.70
C THR A 333 -9.20 11.57 -0.20
N GLY A 334 -8.74 12.56 0.56
CA GLY A 334 -8.85 12.58 2.02
C GLY A 334 -7.88 11.62 2.71
N VAL A 335 -6.72 11.37 2.09
CA VAL A 335 -5.71 10.46 2.65
C VAL A 335 -4.48 11.23 3.14
N THR A 336 -3.97 10.80 4.29
CA THR A 336 -2.84 11.41 5.00
C THR A 336 -1.53 11.36 4.22
N PHE A 337 -0.73 12.42 4.31
CA PHE A 337 0.68 12.41 3.90
C PHE A 337 1.51 11.52 4.86
N PRO A 338 2.24 10.48 4.39
CA PRO A 338 2.96 9.57 5.28
C PRO A 338 3.89 10.31 6.25
N PHE A 339 3.77 9.98 7.55
CA PHE A 339 4.60 10.49 8.66
C PHE A 339 4.50 11.98 9.03
N VAL A 340 3.97 12.84 8.16
CA VAL A 340 3.89 14.29 8.40
C VAL A 340 2.48 14.72 8.76
N SER A 341 1.48 14.10 8.13
CA SER A 341 0.08 14.42 8.32
C SER A 341 -0.47 13.96 9.67
N PHE A 342 -1.39 14.73 10.22
CA PHE A 342 -2.15 14.41 11.42
C PHE A 342 -3.22 13.36 11.12
N GLY A 343 -2.83 12.09 11.21
CA GLY A 343 -3.75 10.96 11.29
C GLY A 343 -3.31 10.02 12.39
N MET A 344 -3.96 10.05 13.54
CA MET A 344 -3.52 9.33 14.74
C MET A 344 -3.28 7.83 14.46
N THR A 345 -4.25 7.15 13.86
CA THR A 345 -4.13 5.71 13.55
C THR A 345 -3.11 5.44 12.44
N SER A 346 -3.12 6.23 11.36
CA SER A 346 -2.18 6.12 10.24
C SER A 346 -0.74 6.32 10.69
N LEU A 347 -0.49 7.28 11.58
CA LEU A 347 0.84 7.53 12.13
C LEU A 347 1.31 6.36 13.01
N LEU A 348 0.43 5.83 13.87
CA LEU A 348 0.76 4.68 14.72
C LEU A 348 1.08 3.43 13.90
N VAL A 349 0.27 3.14 12.88
CA VAL A 349 0.48 1.99 11.97
C VAL A 349 1.78 2.16 11.18
N ASN A 350 2.03 3.34 10.60
CA ASN A 350 3.28 3.62 9.88
C ASN A 350 4.51 3.55 10.79
N MET A 351 4.42 4.03 12.04
CA MET A 351 5.49 3.88 13.04
C MET A 351 5.76 2.43 13.41
N ALA A 352 4.70 1.61 13.55
CA ALA A 352 4.83 0.19 13.83
C ALA A 352 5.50 -0.56 12.67
N LEU A 353 5.06 -0.32 11.43
CA LEU A 353 5.63 -0.92 10.23
C LEU A 353 7.07 -0.44 9.97
N LEU A 354 7.36 0.83 10.22
CA LEU A 354 8.73 1.35 10.19
C LEU A 354 9.61 0.62 11.21
N GLY A 355 9.10 0.41 12.43
CA GLY A 355 9.77 -0.36 13.48
C GLY A 355 10.11 -1.79 13.07
N LEU A 356 9.18 -2.47 12.41
CA LEU A 356 9.42 -3.81 11.85
C LEU A 356 10.46 -3.76 10.72
N ALA A 357 10.38 -2.76 9.84
CA ALA A 357 11.29 -2.61 8.71
C ALA A 357 12.73 -2.33 9.15
N ILE A 358 12.97 -1.44 10.11
CA ILE A 358 14.34 -1.14 10.58
C ILE A 358 14.93 -2.25 11.45
N ASN A 359 14.10 -3.15 12.00
CA ASN A 359 14.56 -4.25 12.83
C ASN A 359 15.04 -5.42 11.96
N VAL A 360 16.21 -5.25 11.34
CA VAL A 360 16.85 -6.23 10.46
C VAL A 360 17.91 -7.02 11.23
N ASN A 361 17.89 -8.34 11.12
CA ASN A 361 18.96 -9.20 11.62
C ASN A 361 20.16 -9.04 10.69
N LEU A 362 21.22 -8.39 11.18
CA LEU A 362 22.49 -8.34 10.48
C LEU A 362 23.23 -9.67 10.71
N PRO A 363 23.84 -10.28 9.67
CA PRO A 363 24.78 -11.37 9.87
C PRO A 363 25.87 -10.92 10.86
N ALA A 364 26.27 -11.80 11.77
CA ALA A 364 27.40 -11.52 12.65
C ALA A 364 28.59 -11.10 11.76
N ARG A 365 29.18 -9.93 12.02
CA ARG A 365 30.46 -9.56 11.37
C ARG A 365 31.42 -10.69 11.70
N THR A 366 31.85 -11.44 10.69
CA THR A 366 33.02 -12.29 10.82
C THR A 366 34.14 -11.37 11.28
N ALA A 367 34.54 -11.50 12.54
CA ALA A 367 35.74 -10.87 13.04
C ALA A 367 36.87 -11.39 12.15
N HIS A 368 37.35 -10.54 11.25
CA HIS A 368 38.57 -10.81 10.52
C HIS A 368 39.68 -10.88 11.58
N GLY A 369 40.24 -12.08 11.74
CA GLY A 369 41.52 -12.28 12.41
C GLY A 369 42.67 -11.80 11.53
#